data_AF-Q9SZ75-F1
#
_entry.id   AF-Q9SZ75-F1
#
_cell.length_a   1.000
_cell.length_b   1.000
_cell.length_c   1.000
_cell.angle_alpha   90.00
_cell.angle_beta   90.00
_cell.angle_gamma   90.00
#
_symmetry.space_group_name_H-M   'P 1'
#
loop_
_entity.id
_entity.type
_entity.pdbx_description
1 polymer ?
#
loop_
_entity_poly.entity_id
_entity_poly.type
_entity_poly.pdbx_seq_one_letter_code
_entity_poly.pdbx_strand_id
1 'polypeptide(L)'
;MKRSISPDPFSSTKSPKLVHHSPDDGGAEGNPYRLPFTLSDENLSCLPISQAREPPPIFNLDPNSVKDTQDRNKLYLAKAWDLLKPAIKIILDDDEYKKPGDVLCFTTIFRAVKRACLGDPRQSELVFNLVKHECEPHIAELIQSLEKNCSGSDDPSVFLPHVYNRWLDFKRKMSLVSDVAMYQTLNGLTLWDVGQKLFHKQLSMAPQLQDQVITGILRLITDERLGKAANNTSDLLKNLMDMFRMQWQCTYVYKDPFLDSTSKFYAEEAEQVLQRSDISHYLKYVERTFLAEEEKCDKHYFFFSSSRSRLMKVLKSQLLEAHSSFLEEGFMLLMDESLIDDLRRMYRLFSMVDSEDYIDRILRAYILAKGEGARQEGSLQELHTSIDKIWHQCFGQDDLLDKTIRDCFEGFGLHVPGEFSDQLQWIDDDDDED
;
A
#
# COMPACT_ATOMS: atom_id res chain seq x y z
N MET A 1 -68.26 -13.10 -21.55
CA MET A 1 -68.73 -13.81 -20.34
C MET A 1 -68.67 -12.83 -19.16
N LYS A 2 -69.75 -12.70 -18.40
CA LYS A 2 -69.86 -11.82 -17.21
C LYS A 2 -68.96 -12.32 -16.08
N ARG A 3 -68.21 -11.43 -15.41
CA ARG A 3 -68.29 -11.22 -13.95
C ARG A 3 -67.47 -10.00 -13.53
N SER A 4 -68.23 -8.99 -13.10
CA SER A 4 -67.87 -7.87 -12.25
C SER A 4 -67.60 -8.35 -10.82
N ILE A 5 -66.49 -7.91 -10.21
CA ILE A 5 -66.33 -7.76 -8.76
C ILE A 5 -65.68 -6.39 -8.54
N SER A 6 -66.46 -5.50 -7.95
CA SER A 6 -66.07 -4.26 -7.27
C SER A 6 -66.58 -4.39 -5.82
N PRO A 7 -66.39 -3.40 -4.94
CA PRO A 7 -65.13 -2.80 -4.48
C PRO A 7 -65.08 -2.79 -2.92
N ASP A 8 -64.03 -2.24 -2.32
CA ASP A 8 -64.21 -1.35 -1.17
C ASP A 8 -62.98 -0.43 -0.97
N PRO A 9 -63.19 0.91 -1.01
CA PRO A 9 -62.24 1.90 -0.55
C PRO A 9 -62.70 2.50 0.79
N PHE A 10 -61.87 2.40 1.82
CA PHE A 10 -62.03 3.24 3.01
C PHE A 10 -60.73 3.96 3.36
N SER A 11 -60.79 5.26 3.09
CA SER A 11 -60.02 6.30 3.76
C SER A 11 -60.18 6.21 5.29
N SER A 12 -59.11 6.45 6.04
CA SER A 12 -59.02 7.63 6.90
C SER A 12 -57.75 7.60 7.75
N THR A 13 -57.01 8.71 7.64
CA THR A 13 -56.32 9.41 8.73
C THR A 13 -55.49 8.60 9.71
N LYS A 14 -54.16 8.71 9.57
CA LYS A 14 -53.25 9.09 10.66
C LYS A 14 -51.92 9.51 10.08
N SER A 15 -51.65 10.82 10.12
CA SER A 15 -50.29 11.36 10.07
C SER A 15 -49.66 11.19 11.45
N PRO A 16 -48.49 10.57 11.56
CA PRO A 16 -47.52 10.94 12.57
C PRO A 16 -46.33 11.63 11.90
N LYS A 17 -45.93 12.69 12.56
CA LYS A 17 -44.89 13.64 12.19
C LYS A 17 -43.54 12.96 11.96
N LEU A 18 -42.86 13.45 10.93
CA LEU A 18 -41.41 13.44 10.76
C LEU A 18 -40.75 13.90 12.07
N VAL A 19 -40.08 12.98 12.77
CA VAL A 19 -39.09 13.32 13.78
C VAL A 19 -37.74 12.96 13.17
N HIS A 20 -37.00 14.01 12.78
CA HIS A 20 -35.59 13.93 12.49
C HIS A 20 -34.87 13.47 13.77
N HIS A 21 -34.44 12.22 13.81
CA HIS A 21 -33.30 11.81 14.61
C HIS A 21 -32.17 11.52 13.65
N SER A 22 -31.19 12.44 13.58
CA SER A 22 -29.84 12.08 13.16
C SER A 22 -29.36 10.96 14.07
N PRO A 23 -28.92 9.81 13.54
CA PRO A 23 -28.15 8.86 14.31
C PRO A 23 -26.76 9.46 14.46
N ASP A 24 -26.52 9.96 15.66
CA ASP A 24 -25.20 10.23 16.18
C ASP A 24 -24.34 8.95 16.10
N ASP A 25 -23.08 9.19 15.73
CA ASP A 25 -21.93 8.32 15.58
C ASP A 25 -22.05 6.91 16.22
N GLY A 26 -22.41 5.94 15.38
CA GLY A 26 -22.57 4.53 15.76
C GLY A 26 -21.35 3.69 15.37
N GLY A 27 -20.38 3.61 16.27
CA GLY A 27 -19.57 2.41 16.47
C GLY A 27 -18.44 2.17 15.47
N ALA A 28 -17.37 2.94 15.57
CA ALA A 28 -16.05 2.40 15.28
C ALA A 28 -15.77 1.28 16.30
N GLU A 29 -15.58 0.05 15.82
CA GLU A 29 -15.15 -1.10 16.61
C GLU A 29 -13.83 -0.77 17.33
N GLY A 30 -13.96 -0.31 18.57
CA GLY A 30 -12.85 -0.11 19.49
C GLY A 30 -12.22 -1.45 19.82
N ASN A 31 -10.93 -1.57 19.51
CA ASN A 31 -10.03 -2.63 19.92
C ASN A 31 -10.30 -3.08 21.39
N PRO A 32 -10.63 -4.36 21.66
CA PRO A 32 -11.09 -4.81 22.97
C PRO A 32 -9.97 -5.01 24.01
N TYR A 33 -8.73 -4.59 23.74
CA TYR A 33 -7.67 -4.64 24.75
C TYR A 33 -7.72 -3.42 25.68
N ARG A 34 -8.61 -3.50 26.68
CA ARG A 34 -8.57 -2.63 27.87
C ARG A 34 -7.33 -3.00 28.68
N LEU A 35 -6.39 -2.07 28.84
CA LEU A 35 -5.21 -2.22 29.71
C LEU A 35 -5.67 -2.66 31.12
N PRO A 36 -5.10 -3.72 31.73
CA PRO A 36 -5.63 -4.24 32.98
C PRO A 36 -5.48 -3.30 34.19
N PHE A 37 -4.71 -2.21 34.10
CA PHE A 37 -4.51 -1.31 35.23
C PHE A 37 -4.33 0.14 34.75
N THR A 38 -5.33 0.98 35.05
CA THR A 38 -5.13 2.44 35.18
C THR A 38 -4.39 2.71 36.49
N LEU A 39 -3.46 3.66 36.49
CA LEU A 39 -2.57 4.04 37.61
C LEU A 39 -3.27 4.57 38.89
N SER A 40 -4.54 4.23 39.11
CA SER A 40 -5.41 4.81 40.14
C SER A 40 -5.87 3.85 41.24
N ASP A 41 -5.51 2.56 41.21
CA ASP A 41 -5.83 1.64 42.32
C ASP A 41 -4.80 1.73 43.46
N GLU A 42 -4.67 2.94 44.03
CA GLU A 42 -4.23 3.11 45.41
C GLU A 42 -5.43 2.89 46.34
N ASN A 43 -5.75 1.63 46.64
CA ASN A 43 -6.76 1.29 47.67
C ASN A 43 -6.43 0.01 48.46
N LEU A 44 -5.14 -0.25 48.70
CA LEU A 44 -4.74 -1.14 49.79
C LEU A 44 -4.35 -0.30 51.01
N SER A 45 -5.41 0.19 51.66
CA SER A 45 -5.55 0.34 53.11
C SER A 45 -4.26 0.53 53.93
N CYS A 46 -3.97 1.79 54.23
CA CYS A 46 -3.65 2.32 55.55
C CYS A 46 -3.15 1.31 56.61
N LEU A 47 -1.84 1.25 56.81
CA LEU A 47 -1.26 1.04 58.15
C LEU A 47 -0.57 2.33 58.60
N PRO A 48 -0.64 2.70 59.89
CA PRO A 48 -0.65 4.09 60.31
C PRO A 48 0.76 4.69 60.34
N ILE A 49 0.88 5.85 59.69
CA ILE A 49 2.06 6.71 59.71
C ILE A 49 2.11 7.41 61.08
N SER A 50 2.77 6.80 62.06
CA SER A 50 3.25 7.51 63.25
C SER A 50 4.72 7.87 63.07
N GLN A 51 4.93 9.08 62.57
CA GLN A 51 6.02 10.01 62.85
C GLN A 51 7.33 9.45 63.43
N ALA A 52 8.33 9.29 62.56
CA ALA A 52 9.72 9.65 62.87
C ALA A 52 10.33 10.24 61.59
N ARG A 53 10.37 11.58 61.49
CA ARG A 53 11.17 12.30 60.48
C ARG A 53 12.64 12.11 60.87
N GLU A 54 13.30 11.08 60.34
CA GLU A 54 14.76 11.09 60.27
C GLU A 54 15.22 12.00 59.12
N PRO A 55 16.31 12.77 59.31
CA PRO A 55 16.82 13.70 58.30
C PRO A 55 17.30 12.95 57.04
N PRO A 56 17.27 13.59 55.84
CA PRO A 56 17.54 12.91 54.59
C PRO A 56 18.97 12.33 54.58
N PRO A 57 19.16 11.06 54.19
CA PRO A 57 20.47 10.43 54.24
C PRO A 57 21.42 11.11 53.26
N ILE A 58 22.56 11.57 53.78
CA ILE A 58 23.71 11.98 52.98
C ILE A 58 24.28 10.70 52.35
N PHE A 59 24.09 10.51 51.05
CA PHE A 59 24.62 9.37 50.32
C PHE A 59 26.15 9.51 50.17
N ASN A 60 26.89 9.00 51.16
CA ASN A 60 28.31 8.71 50.99
C ASN A 60 28.46 7.50 50.06
N LEU A 61 28.85 7.74 48.82
CA LEU A 61 29.18 6.70 47.83
C LEU A 61 30.53 6.07 48.18
N ASP A 62 30.52 5.05 49.05
CA ASP A 62 31.66 4.16 49.30
C ASP A 62 32.02 3.39 48.00
N PRO A 63 33.29 3.30 47.57
CA PRO A 63 33.72 2.44 46.47
C PRO A 63 33.29 0.97 46.63
N ASN A 64 33.20 0.47 47.87
CA ASN A 64 32.66 -0.86 48.15
C ASN A 64 31.14 -0.94 47.89
N SER A 65 30.41 0.17 48.08
CA SER A 65 28.98 0.28 47.73
C SER A 65 28.77 0.17 46.22
N VAL A 66 29.71 0.67 45.40
CA VAL A 66 29.64 0.53 43.93
C VAL A 66 29.78 -0.94 43.50
N LYS A 67 30.74 -1.67 44.06
CA LYS A 67 30.92 -3.12 43.79
C LYS A 67 29.72 -3.94 44.29
N ASP A 68 29.27 -3.69 45.51
CA ASP A 68 28.12 -4.37 46.10
C ASP A 68 26.82 -4.07 45.31
N THR A 69 26.67 -2.86 44.78
CA THR A 69 25.55 -2.51 43.89
C THR A 69 25.65 -3.22 42.55
N GLN A 70 26.84 -3.34 41.97
CA GLN A 70 27.04 -4.08 40.70
C GLN A 70 26.74 -5.58 40.86
N ASP A 71 27.18 -6.19 41.96
CA ASP A 71 26.92 -7.62 42.23
C ASP A 71 25.44 -7.88 42.57
N ARG A 72 24.77 -6.96 43.29
CA ARG A 72 23.32 -7.01 43.49
C ARG A 72 22.54 -6.89 42.18
N ASN A 73 22.94 -5.99 41.27
CA ASN A 73 22.29 -5.83 39.97
C ASN A 73 22.41 -7.10 39.11
N LYS A 74 23.60 -7.72 39.08
CA LYS A 74 23.80 -9.02 38.41
C LYS A 74 22.90 -10.11 39.00
N LEU A 75 22.75 -10.15 40.33
CA LEU A 75 21.88 -11.11 41.01
C LEU A 75 20.40 -10.88 40.67
N TYR A 76 19.94 -9.63 40.58
CA TYR A 76 18.58 -9.32 40.15
C TYR A 76 18.33 -9.74 38.70
N LEU A 77 19.30 -9.49 37.80
CA LEU A 77 19.23 -9.94 36.42
C LEU A 77 19.15 -11.47 36.32
N ALA A 78 20.01 -12.19 37.02
CA ALA A 78 20.01 -13.66 37.01
C ALA A 78 18.66 -14.22 37.45
N LYS A 79 18.10 -13.71 38.56
CA LYS A 79 16.76 -14.10 39.04
C LYS A 79 15.64 -13.75 38.06
N ALA A 80 15.72 -12.59 37.43
CA ALA A 80 14.75 -12.20 36.40
C ALA A 80 14.82 -13.14 35.20
N TRP A 81 16.04 -13.52 34.77
CA TRP A 81 16.26 -14.42 33.65
C TRP A 81 15.85 -15.87 33.95
N ASP A 82 16.12 -16.37 35.15
CA ASP A 82 15.68 -17.71 35.60
C ASP A 82 14.16 -17.86 35.56
N LEU A 83 13.42 -16.76 35.72
CA LEU A 83 11.96 -16.73 35.59
C LEU A 83 11.50 -16.45 34.16
N LEU A 84 12.16 -15.53 33.44
CA LEU A 84 11.77 -15.08 32.12
C LEU A 84 12.05 -16.12 31.03
N LYS A 85 13.17 -16.82 31.09
CA LYS A 85 13.55 -17.83 30.08
C LYS A 85 12.52 -18.97 29.96
N PRO A 86 12.13 -19.69 31.04
CA PRO A 86 11.11 -20.74 30.93
C PRO A 86 9.75 -20.18 30.53
N ALA A 87 9.44 -18.93 30.91
CA ALA A 87 8.23 -18.25 30.50
C ALA A 87 8.15 -18.04 28.99
N ILE A 88 9.23 -17.53 28.38
CA ILE A 88 9.34 -17.35 26.93
C ILE A 88 9.15 -18.68 26.23
N LYS A 89 9.81 -19.73 26.70
CA LYS A 89 9.67 -21.07 26.15
C LYS A 89 8.22 -21.57 26.18
N ILE A 90 7.54 -21.46 27.33
CA ILE A 90 6.13 -21.84 27.47
C ILE A 90 5.25 -21.05 26.51
N ILE A 91 5.44 -19.73 26.40
CA ILE A 91 4.66 -18.88 25.51
C ILE A 91 4.86 -19.25 24.04
N LEU A 92 6.08 -19.58 23.63
CA LEU A 92 6.42 -19.86 22.24
C LEU A 92 6.02 -21.28 21.80
N ASP A 93 6.21 -22.27 22.68
CA ASP A 93 5.96 -23.70 22.39
C ASP A 93 4.47 -24.08 22.49
N ASP A 94 3.67 -23.38 23.29
CA ASP A 94 2.28 -23.76 23.53
C ASP A 94 1.34 -23.26 22.42
N ASP A 95 0.65 -24.20 21.75
CA ASP A 95 -0.38 -23.91 20.74
C ASP A 95 -1.72 -23.46 21.38
N GLU A 96 -1.97 -23.80 22.64
CA GLU A 96 -3.23 -23.55 23.36
C GLU A 96 -3.16 -22.44 24.39
N TYR A 97 -2.00 -21.80 24.59
CA TYR A 97 -1.84 -20.72 25.57
C TYR A 97 -2.67 -19.48 25.23
N LYS A 98 -3.94 -19.50 25.61
CA LYS A 98 -4.91 -18.42 25.36
C LYS A 98 -5.00 -17.43 26.51
N LYS A 99 -4.49 -17.76 27.70
CA LYS A 99 -4.62 -16.93 28.91
C LYS A 99 -3.42 -17.07 29.85
N PRO A 100 -2.89 -15.96 30.39
CA PRO A 100 -1.87 -15.96 31.45
C PRO A 100 -2.25 -16.64 32.77
N GLY A 101 -3.45 -17.23 32.89
CA GLY A 101 -4.09 -17.54 34.17
C GLY A 101 -3.42 -18.65 34.99
N ASP A 102 -2.96 -19.73 34.35
CA ASP A 102 -2.73 -20.99 35.09
C ASP A 102 -1.27 -21.45 35.17
N VAL A 103 -0.39 -21.03 34.26
CA VAL A 103 0.99 -21.56 34.18
C VAL A 103 2.05 -20.48 34.43
N LEU A 104 1.73 -19.21 34.21
CA LEU A 104 2.69 -18.12 34.29
C LEU A 104 2.30 -17.13 35.38
N CYS A 105 3.14 -16.98 36.40
CA CYS A 105 2.95 -15.90 37.37
C CYS A 105 3.42 -14.56 36.75
N PHE A 106 2.68 -14.06 35.76
CA PHE A 106 2.97 -12.85 34.98
C PHE A 106 3.50 -11.73 35.88
N THR A 107 2.78 -11.45 36.97
CA THR A 107 3.10 -10.36 37.88
C THR A 107 4.43 -10.57 38.62
N THR A 108 4.82 -11.80 38.90
CA THR A 108 6.12 -12.11 39.53
C THR A 108 7.26 -11.91 38.56
N ILE A 109 7.11 -12.38 37.31
CA ILE A 109 8.12 -12.23 36.26
C ILE A 109 8.28 -10.75 35.89
N PHE A 110 7.18 -10.06 35.64
CA PHE A 110 7.17 -8.64 35.33
C PHE A 110 7.85 -7.81 36.43
N ARG A 111 7.57 -8.09 37.70
CA ARG A 111 8.24 -7.42 38.84
C ARG A 111 9.73 -7.74 38.90
N ALA A 112 10.13 -8.99 38.60
CA ALA A 112 11.53 -9.38 38.59
C ALA A 112 12.31 -8.66 37.47
N VAL A 113 11.74 -8.62 36.25
CA VAL A 113 12.31 -7.88 35.11
C VAL A 113 12.39 -6.39 35.41
N LYS A 114 11.31 -5.79 35.94
CA LYS A 114 11.30 -4.39 36.37
C LYS A 114 12.41 -4.13 37.37
N ARG A 115 12.56 -4.98 38.39
CA ARG A 115 13.61 -4.84 39.42
C ARG A 115 15.02 -4.96 38.85
N ALA A 116 15.25 -5.86 37.89
CA ALA A 116 16.54 -6.00 37.22
C ALA A 116 16.90 -4.78 36.36
N CYS A 117 15.89 -4.11 35.77
CA CYS A 117 16.10 -2.96 34.88
C CYS A 117 16.03 -1.60 35.58
N LEU A 118 15.65 -1.55 36.87
CA LEU A 118 15.54 -0.30 37.62
C LEU A 118 16.91 0.40 37.71
N GLY A 119 17.01 1.58 37.09
CA GLY A 119 18.14 2.49 37.26
C GLY A 119 19.39 2.20 36.43
N ASP A 120 19.41 1.15 35.60
CA ASP A 120 20.55 0.84 34.71
C ASP A 120 20.07 0.49 33.28
N PRO A 121 20.19 1.41 32.31
CA PRO A 121 19.86 1.17 30.90
C PRO A 121 20.56 -0.05 30.29
N ARG A 122 21.78 -0.39 30.77
CA ARG A 122 22.55 -1.53 30.25
C ARG A 122 21.89 -2.86 30.59
N GLN A 123 21.20 -2.94 31.73
CA GLN A 123 20.44 -4.13 32.11
C GLN A 123 19.22 -4.30 31.20
N SER A 124 18.54 -3.21 30.85
CA SER A 124 17.42 -3.23 29.91
C SER A 124 17.85 -3.72 28.53
N GLU A 125 18.98 -3.23 28.01
CA GLU A 125 19.53 -3.71 26.74
C GLU A 125 19.94 -5.18 26.80
N LEU A 126 20.53 -5.63 27.92
CA LEU A 126 20.92 -7.02 28.10
C LEU A 126 19.71 -7.97 28.14
N VAL A 127 18.65 -7.63 28.88
CA VAL A 127 17.40 -8.42 28.88
C VAL A 127 16.81 -8.45 27.47
N PHE A 128 16.74 -7.32 26.77
CA PHE A 128 16.21 -7.26 25.41
C PHE A 128 16.99 -8.19 24.45
N ASN A 129 18.32 -8.19 24.54
CA ASN A 129 19.17 -9.07 23.73
C ASN A 129 19.04 -10.55 24.11
N LEU A 130 18.87 -10.87 25.40
CA LEU A 130 18.63 -12.24 25.87
C LEU A 130 17.28 -12.77 25.36
N VAL A 131 16.22 -11.96 25.44
CA VAL A 131 14.89 -12.30 24.89
C VAL A 131 14.99 -12.55 23.39
N LYS A 132 15.64 -11.65 22.65
CA LYS A 132 15.88 -11.81 21.22
C LYS A 132 16.56 -13.15 20.90
N HIS A 133 17.65 -13.47 21.60
CA HIS A 133 18.41 -14.69 21.37
C HIS A 133 17.61 -15.95 21.69
N GLU A 134 16.76 -15.91 22.72
CA GLU A 134 15.87 -17.03 23.05
C GLU A 134 14.77 -17.22 22.00
N CYS A 135 14.23 -16.14 21.40
CA CYS A 135 13.21 -16.24 20.35
C CYS A 135 13.76 -16.80 19.02
N GLU A 136 15.02 -16.55 18.66
CA GLU A 136 15.63 -16.96 17.38
C GLU A 136 15.45 -18.45 17.04
N PRO A 137 15.77 -19.43 17.91
CA PRO A 137 15.61 -20.85 17.61
C PRO A 137 14.13 -21.26 17.47
N HIS A 138 13.22 -20.71 18.27
CA HIS A 138 11.79 -21.00 18.17
C HIS A 138 11.21 -20.51 16.83
N ILE A 139 11.64 -19.33 16.37
CA ILE A 139 11.23 -18.81 15.06
C ILE A 139 11.80 -19.69 13.94
N ALA A 140 13.04 -20.15 14.06
CA ALA A 140 13.63 -21.06 13.09
C ALA A 140 12.86 -22.39 13.00
N GLU A 141 12.47 -22.96 14.15
CA GLU A 141 11.64 -24.17 14.21
C GLU A 141 10.24 -23.96 13.62
N LEU A 142 9.62 -22.81 13.87
CA LEU A 142 8.34 -22.43 13.27
C LEU A 142 8.43 -22.39 11.74
N ILE A 143 9.46 -21.76 11.18
CA ILE A 143 9.68 -21.67 9.73
C ILE A 143 9.95 -23.06 9.13
N GLN A 144 10.77 -23.89 9.79
CA GLN A 144 11.01 -25.28 9.36
C GLN A 144 9.73 -26.14 9.40
N SER A 145 8.87 -25.93 10.40
CA SER A 145 7.57 -26.60 10.49
C SER A 145 6.65 -26.17 9.34
N LEU A 146 6.61 -24.88 9.03
CA LEU A 146 5.89 -24.35 7.87
C LEU A 146 6.40 -24.98 6.56
N GLU A 147 7.71 -25.00 6.34
CA GLU A 147 8.31 -25.59 5.14
C GLU A 147 7.92 -27.07 4.97
N LYS A 148 8.00 -27.87 6.04
CA LYS A 148 7.61 -29.29 6.04
C LYS A 148 6.12 -29.48 5.74
N ASN A 149 5.25 -28.67 6.33
CA ASN A 149 3.80 -28.78 6.15
C ASN A 149 3.34 -28.27 4.77
N CYS A 150 4.07 -27.31 4.19
CA CYS A 150 3.72 -26.69 2.90
C CYS A 150 4.32 -27.42 1.68
N SER A 151 5.31 -28.31 1.87
CA SER A 151 6.01 -29.04 0.80
C SER A 151 5.12 -29.91 -0.11
N GLY A 152 3.82 -30.06 0.17
CA GLY A 152 2.88 -30.84 -0.65
C GLY A 152 1.65 -30.09 -1.17
N SER A 153 1.52 -28.78 -0.91
CA SER A 153 0.34 -28.00 -1.29
C SER A 153 0.70 -26.87 -2.26
N ASP A 154 0.35 -27.05 -3.53
CA ASP A 154 0.57 -26.05 -4.59
C ASP A 154 -0.59 -25.04 -4.73
N ASP A 155 -1.68 -25.19 -3.97
CA ASP A 155 -2.81 -24.27 -4.02
C ASP A 155 -2.59 -23.08 -3.06
N PRO A 156 -2.38 -21.85 -3.57
CA PRO A 156 -2.25 -20.64 -2.75
C PRO A 156 -3.43 -20.42 -1.82
N SER A 157 -4.62 -20.85 -2.23
CA SER A 157 -5.86 -20.70 -1.45
C SER A 157 -5.85 -21.53 -0.17
N VAL A 158 -5.01 -22.57 -0.10
CA VAL A 158 -4.89 -23.46 1.06
C VAL A 158 -3.65 -23.12 1.88
N PHE A 159 -2.49 -22.96 1.23
CA PHE A 159 -1.24 -22.79 1.97
C PHE A 159 -1.06 -21.36 2.52
N LEU A 160 -1.48 -20.31 1.80
CA LEU A 160 -1.27 -18.93 2.27
C LEU A 160 -2.07 -18.60 3.54
N PRO A 161 -3.34 -19.02 3.69
CA PRO A 161 -4.03 -18.89 4.98
C PRO A 161 -3.30 -19.61 6.12
N HIS A 162 -2.67 -20.76 5.85
CA HIS A 162 -1.89 -21.48 6.87
C HIS A 162 -0.67 -20.67 7.31
N VAL A 163 0.11 -20.14 6.35
CA VAL A 163 1.25 -19.26 6.62
C VAL A 163 0.81 -18.02 7.41
N TYR A 164 -0.28 -17.38 6.98
CA TYR A 164 -0.82 -16.20 7.65
C TYR A 164 -1.32 -16.50 9.08
N ASN A 165 -1.99 -17.63 9.29
CA ASN A 165 -2.43 -18.05 10.62
C ASN A 165 -1.24 -18.32 11.56
N ARG A 166 -0.15 -18.91 11.07
CA ARG A 166 1.08 -19.08 11.84
C ARG A 166 1.77 -17.76 12.14
N TRP A 167 1.71 -16.80 11.22
CA TRP A 167 2.15 -15.43 11.47
C TRP A 167 1.31 -14.73 12.56
N LEU A 168 -0.02 -14.88 12.54
CA LEU A 168 -0.89 -14.32 13.58
C LEU A 168 -0.64 -14.94 14.95
N ASP A 169 -0.41 -16.25 15.01
CA ASP A 169 0.00 -16.93 16.23
C ASP A 169 1.34 -16.39 16.75
N PHE A 170 2.35 -16.30 15.88
CA PHE A 170 3.63 -15.70 16.20
C PHE A 170 3.49 -14.26 16.74
N LYS A 171 2.66 -13.43 16.09
CA LYS A 171 2.39 -12.05 16.52
C LYS A 171 1.79 -11.99 17.92
N ARG A 172 0.80 -12.83 18.19
CA ARG A 172 0.19 -12.94 19.52
C ARG A 172 1.22 -13.38 20.57
N LYS A 173 2.00 -14.42 20.27
CA LYS A 173 3.04 -14.94 21.19
C LYS A 173 4.11 -13.89 21.47
N MET A 174 4.55 -13.15 20.45
CA MET A 174 5.49 -12.03 20.62
C MET A 174 4.91 -10.88 21.45
N SER A 175 3.61 -10.60 21.35
CA SER A 175 2.95 -9.64 22.24
C SER A 175 3.03 -10.10 23.70
N LEU A 176 2.73 -11.38 23.98
CA LEU A 176 2.82 -11.93 25.34
C LEU A 176 4.26 -11.89 25.87
N VAL A 177 5.25 -12.23 25.04
CA VAL A 177 6.68 -12.09 25.39
C VAL A 177 7.00 -10.63 25.73
N SER A 178 6.52 -9.68 24.93
CA SER A 178 6.70 -8.24 25.19
C SER A 178 6.06 -7.81 26.50
N ASP A 179 4.85 -8.28 26.80
CA ASP A 179 4.14 -7.96 28.04
C ASP A 179 4.94 -8.44 29.27
N VAL A 180 5.43 -9.68 29.23
CA VAL A 180 6.22 -10.29 30.33
C VAL A 180 7.59 -9.62 30.47
N ALA A 181 8.18 -9.19 29.35
CA ALA A 181 9.46 -8.48 29.30
C ALA A 181 9.34 -6.96 29.55
N MET A 182 8.21 -6.46 30.06
CA MET A 182 8.01 -5.06 30.45
C MET A 182 8.02 -4.05 29.27
N TYR A 183 7.56 -4.45 28.08
CA TYR A 183 7.56 -3.60 26.89
C TYR A 183 8.91 -2.93 26.61
N GLN A 184 10.00 -3.67 26.85
CA GLN A 184 11.33 -3.13 26.62
C GLN A 184 11.48 -2.66 25.17
N THR A 185 12.10 -1.50 25.03
CA THR A 185 12.50 -0.95 23.74
C THR A 185 14.02 -0.78 23.73
N LEU A 186 14.64 -1.05 22.58
CA LEU A 186 16.05 -0.78 22.35
C LEU A 186 16.16 0.16 21.16
N ASN A 187 16.67 1.38 21.37
CA ASN A 187 16.79 2.40 20.33
C ASN A 187 15.46 2.66 19.58
N GLY A 188 14.34 2.66 20.31
CA GLY A 188 13.00 2.83 19.76
C GLY A 188 12.37 1.59 19.13
N LEU A 189 13.11 0.48 18.97
CA LEU A 189 12.56 -0.78 18.48
C LEU A 189 11.93 -1.57 19.62
N THR A 190 10.71 -2.04 19.39
CA THR A 190 10.00 -2.96 20.28
C THR A 190 10.48 -4.40 20.07
N LEU A 191 10.16 -5.29 21.02
CA LEU A 191 10.36 -6.73 20.84
C LEU A 191 9.55 -7.27 19.65
N TRP A 192 8.40 -6.66 19.33
CA TRP A 192 7.65 -6.98 18.12
C TRP A 192 8.43 -6.65 16.84
N ASP A 193 9.04 -5.46 16.75
CA ASP A 193 9.82 -5.07 15.57
C ASP A 193 11.01 -6.01 15.35
N VAL A 194 11.65 -6.44 16.44
CA VAL A 194 12.74 -7.42 16.40
C VAL A 194 12.23 -8.80 16.01
N GLY A 195 11.13 -9.26 16.61
CA GLY A 195 10.49 -10.52 16.25
C GLY A 195 10.09 -10.56 14.78
N GLN A 196 9.50 -9.49 14.26
CA GLN A 196 9.18 -9.34 12.84
C GLN A 196 10.44 -9.45 11.98
N LYS A 197 11.52 -8.72 12.29
CA LYS A 197 12.79 -8.82 11.56
C LYS A 197 13.38 -10.22 11.59
N LEU A 198 13.30 -10.91 12.74
CA LEU A 198 13.77 -12.28 12.89
C LEU A 198 12.94 -13.27 12.06
N PHE A 199 11.61 -13.14 12.07
CA PHE A 199 10.73 -13.97 11.25
C PHE A 199 11.08 -13.88 9.77
N HIS A 200 11.25 -12.65 9.26
CA HIS A 200 11.63 -12.43 7.86
C HIS A 200 13.05 -12.93 7.56
N LYS A 201 14.00 -12.75 8.48
CA LYS A 201 15.35 -13.31 8.36
C LYS A 201 15.30 -14.83 8.26
N GLN A 202 14.53 -15.50 9.12
CA GLN A 202 14.39 -16.96 9.10
C GLN A 202 13.70 -17.44 7.82
N LEU A 203 12.65 -16.75 7.37
CA LEU A 203 12.01 -17.03 6.08
C LEU A 203 12.99 -16.89 4.90
N SER A 204 13.86 -15.87 4.91
CA SER A 204 14.87 -15.71 3.85
C SER A 204 15.95 -16.81 3.83
N MET A 205 16.11 -17.55 4.93
CA MET A 205 16.98 -18.72 4.99
C MET A 205 16.28 -20.01 4.53
N ALA A 206 14.97 -19.95 4.27
CA ALA A 206 14.16 -21.02 3.69
C ALA A 206 13.68 -20.60 2.28
N PRO A 207 14.57 -20.61 1.26
CA PRO A 207 14.29 -20.03 -0.05
C PRO A 207 13.12 -20.72 -0.77
N GLN A 208 12.91 -22.02 -0.56
CA GLN A 208 11.78 -22.76 -1.15
C GLN A 208 10.44 -22.25 -0.62
N LEU A 209 10.33 -22.12 0.71
CA LEU A 209 9.13 -21.57 1.34
C LEU A 209 8.92 -20.10 0.94
N GLN A 210 9.99 -19.31 0.91
CA GLN A 210 9.92 -17.90 0.49
C GLN A 210 9.39 -17.77 -0.95
N ASP A 211 9.95 -18.53 -1.89
CA ASP A 211 9.54 -18.53 -3.29
C ASP A 211 8.07 -19.00 -3.45
N GLN A 212 7.68 -20.05 -2.71
CA GLN A 212 6.30 -20.54 -2.70
C GLN A 212 5.34 -19.43 -2.22
N VAL A 213 5.65 -18.74 -1.13
CA VAL A 213 4.83 -17.64 -0.60
C VAL A 213 4.72 -16.49 -1.60
N ILE A 214 5.83 -16.06 -2.20
CA ILE A 214 5.84 -14.98 -3.19
C ILE A 214 5.01 -15.38 -4.41
N THR A 215 5.27 -16.56 -4.98
CA THR A 215 4.53 -17.11 -6.12
C THR A 215 3.04 -17.20 -5.82
N GLY A 216 2.67 -17.64 -4.62
CA GLY A 216 1.27 -17.67 -4.18
C GLY A 216 0.63 -16.29 -4.13
N ILE A 217 1.32 -15.29 -3.55
CA ILE A 217 0.82 -13.90 -3.50
C ILE A 217 0.64 -13.35 -4.92
N LEU A 218 1.61 -13.57 -5.82
CA LEU A 218 1.51 -13.16 -7.22
C LEU A 218 0.33 -13.82 -7.93
N ARG A 219 0.06 -15.10 -7.64
CA ARG A 219 -1.12 -15.79 -8.17
C ARG A 219 -2.43 -15.22 -7.63
N LEU A 220 -2.51 -14.86 -6.35
CA LEU A 220 -3.69 -14.16 -5.81
C LEU A 220 -3.94 -12.82 -6.52
N ILE A 221 -2.87 -12.07 -6.82
CA ILE A 221 -2.97 -10.82 -7.58
C ILE A 221 -3.48 -11.08 -9.01
N THR A 222 -2.95 -12.09 -9.69
CA THR A 222 -3.41 -12.49 -11.02
C THR A 222 -4.88 -12.92 -11.00
N ASP A 223 -5.28 -13.72 -10.02
CA ASP A 223 -6.68 -14.15 -9.87
C ASP A 223 -7.62 -12.96 -9.59
N GLU A 224 -7.16 -11.97 -8.82
CA GLU A 224 -7.89 -10.71 -8.62
C GLU A 224 -8.03 -9.91 -9.92
N ARG A 225 -6.96 -9.78 -10.71
CA ARG A 225 -7.00 -9.10 -12.02
C ARG A 225 -7.95 -9.78 -13.01
N LEU A 226 -7.99 -11.11 -12.99
CA LEU A 226 -8.90 -11.92 -13.81
C LEU A 226 -10.35 -11.93 -13.30
N GLY A 227 -10.64 -11.29 -12.16
CA GLY A 227 -11.96 -11.35 -11.53
C GLY A 227 -12.33 -12.75 -11.00
N LYS A 228 -11.35 -13.62 -10.82
CA LYS A 228 -11.50 -14.98 -10.28
C LYS A 228 -11.36 -15.02 -8.75
N ALA A 229 -10.92 -13.93 -8.14
CA ALA A 229 -10.82 -13.81 -6.69
C ALA A 229 -12.19 -14.03 -6.02
N ALA A 230 -12.24 -14.94 -5.05
CA ALA A 230 -13.38 -15.05 -4.15
C ALA A 230 -13.43 -13.83 -3.22
N ASN A 231 -14.59 -13.54 -2.61
CA ASN A 231 -14.77 -12.38 -1.73
C ASN A 231 -13.71 -12.27 -0.62
N ASN A 232 -13.18 -13.40 -0.13
CA ASN A 232 -12.20 -13.43 0.96
C ASN A 232 -10.74 -13.30 0.48
N THR A 233 -10.50 -13.40 -0.83
CA THR A 233 -9.14 -13.38 -1.40
C THR A 233 -8.51 -11.99 -1.28
N SER A 234 -9.30 -10.93 -1.47
CA SER A 234 -8.84 -9.54 -1.33
C SER A 234 -8.33 -9.24 0.09
N ASP A 235 -9.08 -9.67 1.11
CA ASP A 235 -8.69 -9.48 2.51
C ASP A 235 -7.44 -10.29 2.87
N LEU A 236 -7.35 -11.54 2.40
CA LEU A 236 -6.16 -12.36 2.58
C LEU A 236 -4.94 -11.72 1.92
N LEU A 237 -5.07 -11.24 0.69
CA LEU A 237 -4.00 -10.56 -0.03
C LEU A 237 -3.53 -9.33 0.76
N LYS A 238 -4.45 -8.44 1.17
CA LYS A 238 -4.13 -7.27 1.98
C LYS A 238 -3.40 -7.63 3.28
N ASN A 239 -3.85 -8.68 3.95
CA ASN A 239 -3.25 -9.18 5.19
C ASN A 239 -1.85 -9.76 4.98
N LEU A 240 -1.63 -10.50 3.89
CA LEU A 240 -0.31 -11.00 3.50
C LEU A 240 0.64 -9.86 3.12
N MET A 241 0.13 -8.85 2.41
CA MET A 241 0.90 -7.65 2.09
C MET A 241 1.35 -6.94 3.37
N ASP A 242 0.45 -6.81 4.36
CA ASP A 242 0.77 -6.22 5.67
C ASP A 242 1.81 -7.01 6.46
N MET A 243 1.75 -8.35 6.43
CA MET A 243 2.76 -9.22 7.04
C MET A 243 4.17 -8.86 6.56
N PHE A 244 4.32 -8.61 5.25
CA PHE A 244 5.61 -8.26 4.61
C PHE A 244 5.95 -6.76 4.57
N ARG A 245 5.14 -5.89 5.20
CA ARG A 245 5.30 -4.42 5.24
C ARG A 245 6.74 -3.91 5.36
N MET A 246 7.50 -4.48 6.29
CA MET A 246 8.87 -4.06 6.62
C MET A 246 9.96 -4.65 5.72
N GLN A 247 9.59 -5.55 4.82
CA GLN A 247 10.51 -6.27 3.95
C GLN A 247 10.33 -5.89 2.47
N TRP A 248 9.19 -5.31 2.08
CA TRP A 248 8.93 -4.87 0.70
C TRP A 248 9.97 -3.86 0.17
N GLN A 249 10.77 -3.22 1.02
CA GLN A 249 11.90 -2.38 0.60
C GLN A 249 13.01 -3.21 -0.07
N CYS A 250 13.10 -4.52 0.18
CA CYS A 250 14.00 -5.43 -0.50
C CYS A 250 13.54 -5.68 -1.94
N THR A 251 14.04 -4.83 -2.84
CA THR A 251 13.59 -4.72 -4.23
C THR A 251 13.63 -6.06 -4.97
N TYR A 252 14.75 -6.79 -4.87
CA TYR A 252 14.97 -8.02 -5.65
C TYR A 252 14.07 -9.19 -5.26
N VAL A 253 13.71 -9.30 -3.98
CA VAL A 253 12.96 -10.48 -3.49
C VAL A 253 11.47 -10.31 -3.76
N TYR A 254 10.97 -9.09 -3.74
CA TYR A 254 9.54 -8.84 -3.67
C TYR A 254 9.03 -7.91 -4.77
N LYS A 255 9.71 -6.77 -4.98
CA LYS A 255 9.24 -5.76 -5.95
C LYS A 255 9.46 -6.21 -7.40
N ASP A 256 10.63 -6.77 -7.70
CA ASP A 256 10.96 -7.17 -9.07
C ASP A 256 10.08 -8.34 -9.54
N PRO A 257 9.87 -9.43 -8.77
CA PRO A 257 8.93 -10.48 -9.15
C PRO A 257 7.48 -9.96 -9.35
N PHE A 258 7.05 -8.99 -8.55
CA PHE A 258 5.74 -8.35 -8.73
C PHE A 258 5.65 -7.57 -10.04
N LEU A 259 6.66 -6.75 -10.35
CA LEU A 259 6.67 -5.96 -11.58
C LEU A 259 6.81 -6.85 -12.82
N ASP A 260 7.64 -7.89 -12.76
CA ASP A 260 7.82 -8.86 -13.84
C ASP A 260 6.53 -9.64 -14.10
N SER A 261 5.88 -10.13 -13.03
CA SER A 261 4.58 -10.81 -13.13
C SER A 261 3.51 -9.89 -13.73
N THR A 262 3.50 -8.62 -13.29
CA THR A 262 2.57 -7.60 -13.81
C THR A 262 2.84 -7.27 -15.28
N SER A 263 4.11 -7.14 -15.66
CA SER A 263 4.51 -6.92 -17.05
C SER A 263 4.05 -8.06 -17.94
N LYS A 264 4.29 -9.32 -17.54
CA LYS A 264 3.85 -10.51 -18.29
C LYS A 264 2.34 -10.57 -18.42
N PHE A 265 1.63 -10.34 -17.31
CA PHE A 265 0.17 -10.34 -17.29
C PHE A 265 -0.41 -9.35 -18.31
N TYR A 266 0.04 -8.10 -18.28
CA TYR A 266 -0.49 -7.07 -19.17
C TYR A 266 -0.01 -7.21 -20.62
N ALA A 267 1.18 -7.77 -20.86
CA ALA A 267 1.61 -8.12 -22.22
C ALA A 267 0.66 -9.15 -22.86
N GLU A 268 0.30 -10.20 -22.12
CA GLU A 268 -0.59 -11.26 -22.60
C GLU A 268 -2.05 -10.79 -22.68
N GLU A 269 -2.51 -9.98 -21.73
CA GLU A 269 -3.87 -9.46 -21.72
C GLU A 269 -4.08 -8.43 -22.84
N ALA A 270 -3.14 -7.51 -23.06
CA ALA A 270 -3.24 -6.50 -24.10
C ALA A 270 -3.35 -7.12 -25.50
N GLU A 271 -2.55 -8.14 -25.79
CA GLU A 271 -2.62 -8.88 -27.07
C GLU A 271 -4.00 -9.51 -27.28
N GLN A 272 -4.59 -10.10 -26.24
CA GLN A 272 -5.94 -10.67 -26.33
C GLN A 272 -7.02 -9.62 -26.54
N VAL A 273 -6.89 -8.45 -25.91
CA VAL A 273 -7.83 -7.34 -26.06
C VAL A 273 -7.72 -6.76 -27.48
N LEU A 274 -6.51 -6.55 -27.99
CA LEU A 274 -6.26 -6.00 -29.33
C LEU A 274 -6.89 -6.84 -30.45
N GLN A 275 -6.84 -8.17 -30.34
CA GLN A 275 -7.44 -9.07 -31.33
C GLN A 275 -8.97 -8.96 -31.43
N ARG A 276 -9.63 -8.29 -30.48
CA ARG A 276 -11.10 -8.25 -30.35
C ARG A 276 -11.66 -6.83 -30.22
N SER A 277 -10.81 -5.82 -30.28
CA SER A 277 -11.16 -4.44 -29.95
C SER A 277 -10.75 -3.49 -31.05
N ASP A 278 -11.60 -2.50 -31.31
CA ASP A 278 -11.18 -1.30 -32.03
C ASP A 278 -10.35 -0.36 -31.12
N ILE A 279 -9.83 0.72 -31.70
CA ILE A 279 -9.04 1.72 -30.98
C ILE A 279 -9.81 2.32 -29.80
N SER A 280 -11.10 2.64 -29.96
CA SER A 280 -11.93 3.25 -28.91
C SER A 280 -12.12 2.32 -27.72
N HIS A 281 -12.38 1.03 -27.95
CA HIS A 281 -12.49 0.03 -26.90
C HIS A 281 -11.14 -0.24 -26.23
N TYR A 282 -10.06 -0.29 -27.00
CA TYR A 282 -8.72 -0.47 -26.45
C TYR A 282 -8.32 0.68 -25.52
N LEU A 283 -8.52 1.94 -25.93
CA LEU A 283 -8.22 3.11 -25.09
C LEU A 283 -9.03 3.11 -23.78
N LYS A 284 -10.31 2.70 -23.82
CA LYS A 284 -11.13 2.54 -22.60
C LYS A 284 -10.60 1.42 -21.70
N TYR A 285 -10.14 0.32 -22.27
CA TYR A 285 -9.48 -0.75 -21.52
C TYR A 285 -8.22 -0.23 -20.84
N VAL A 286 -7.32 0.42 -21.58
CA VAL A 286 -6.05 0.94 -21.05
C VAL A 286 -6.31 1.91 -19.90
N GLU A 287 -7.20 2.88 -20.08
CA GLU A 287 -7.55 3.84 -19.03
C GLU A 287 -8.10 3.18 -17.77
N ARG A 288 -9.05 2.26 -17.92
CA ARG A 288 -9.61 1.51 -16.79
C ARG A 288 -8.52 0.72 -16.07
N THR A 289 -7.57 0.14 -16.80
CA THR A 289 -6.46 -0.62 -16.24
C THR A 289 -5.52 0.28 -15.43
N PHE A 290 -5.14 1.45 -15.97
CA PHE A 290 -4.33 2.42 -15.24
C PHE A 290 -5.00 2.85 -13.93
N LEU A 291 -6.27 3.27 -14.00
CA LEU A 291 -7.02 3.72 -12.82
C LEU A 291 -7.20 2.60 -11.78
N ALA A 292 -7.47 1.37 -12.22
CA ALA A 292 -7.65 0.23 -11.33
C ALA A 292 -6.34 -0.16 -10.62
N GLU A 293 -5.22 -0.23 -11.33
CA GLU A 293 -3.92 -0.54 -10.72
C GLU A 293 -3.43 0.59 -9.82
N GLU A 294 -3.75 1.85 -10.17
CA GLU A 294 -3.51 3.02 -9.33
C GLU A 294 -4.29 2.92 -8.00
N GLU A 295 -5.59 2.66 -8.07
CA GLU A 295 -6.45 2.51 -6.90
C GLU A 295 -6.01 1.32 -6.02
N LYS A 296 -5.64 0.20 -6.64
CA LYS A 296 -5.11 -0.97 -5.92
C LYS A 296 -3.76 -0.69 -5.26
N CYS A 297 -2.89 0.10 -5.90
CA CYS A 297 -1.67 0.55 -5.27
C CYS A 297 -1.93 1.31 -3.98
N ASP A 298 -2.91 2.20 -3.99
CA ASP A 298 -3.22 3.02 -2.83
C ASP A 298 -3.93 2.22 -1.72
N LYS A 299 -4.83 1.30 -2.09
CA LYS A 299 -5.64 0.53 -1.14
C LYS A 299 -4.97 -0.73 -0.61
N HIS A 300 -4.33 -1.51 -1.47
CA HIS A 300 -3.88 -2.88 -1.19
C HIS A 300 -2.36 -3.00 -1.24
N TYR A 301 -1.71 -2.28 -2.16
CA TYR A 301 -0.25 -2.31 -2.33
C TYR A 301 0.43 -1.08 -1.72
N PHE A 302 -0.11 -0.49 -0.66
CA PHE A 302 0.27 0.83 -0.12
C PHE A 302 1.78 1.01 0.22
N PHE A 303 2.56 -0.06 0.33
CA PHE A 303 4.04 0.02 0.44
C PHE A 303 4.77 0.31 -0.88
N PHE A 304 4.04 0.27 -2.00
CA PHE A 304 4.52 0.55 -3.34
C PHE A 304 4.47 2.04 -3.67
N SER A 305 4.39 2.98 -2.71
CA SER A 305 4.51 4.42 -3.06
C SER A 305 5.77 4.70 -3.88
N SER A 306 6.91 4.13 -3.46
CA SER A 306 8.18 4.13 -4.22
C SER A 306 8.15 3.36 -5.55
N SER A 307 7.20 2.44 -5.70
CA SER A 307 7.05 1.58 -6.87
C SER A 307 5.90 1.99 -7.78
N ARG A 308 5.06 2.95 -7.39
CA ARG A 308 3.93 3.45 -8.18
C ARG A 308 4.44 3.94 -9.52
N SER A 309 5.49 4.77 -9.52
CA SER A 309 6.18 5.20 -10.74
C SER A 309 6.71 4.00 -11.56
N ARG A 310 7.26 2.96 -10.92
CA ARG A 310 7.73 1.76 -11.62
C ARG A 310 6.58 0.95 -12.22
N LEU A 311 5.47 0.81 -11.51
CA LEU A 311 4.27 0.14 -11.99
C LEU A 311 3.66 0.89 -13.18
N MET A 312 3.50 2.22 -13.06
CA MET A 312 3.00 3.05 -14.17
C MET A 312 3.91 2.93 -15.39
N LYS A 313 5.24 2.85 -15.21
CA LYS A 313 6.19 2.57 -16.31
C LYS A 313 5.99 1.19 -16.93
N VAL A 314 5.73 0.15 -16.14
CA VAL A 314 5.40 -1.18 -16.66
C VAL A 314 4.11 -1.13 -17.49
N LEU A 315 3.05 -0.50 -16.97
CA LEU A 315 1.78 -0.35 -17.69
C LEU A 315 1.96 0.45 -18.99
N LYS A 316 2.67 1.58 -18.94
CA LYS A 316 3.03 2.37 -20.13
C LYS A 316 3.74 1.51 -21.17
N SER A 317 4.76 0.76 -20.75
CA SER A 317 5.55 -0.06 -21.65
C SER A 317 4.70 -1.14 -22.33
N GLN A 318 3.86 -1.85 -21.57
CA GLN A 318 3.09 -2.98 -22.08
C GLN A 318 1.79 -2.58 -22.79
N LEU A 319 1.13 -1.51 -22.36
CA LEU A 319 -0.19 -1.10 -22.88
C LEU A 319 -0.12 0.01 -23.92
N LEU A 320 0.99 0.77 -23.99
CA LEU A 320 1.15 1.88 -24.93
C LEU A 320 2.34 1.64 -25.86
N GLU A 321 3.56 1.56 -25.33
CA GLU A 321 4.78 1.51 -26.15
C GLU A 321 4.84 0.25 -27.03
N ALA A 322 4.51 -0.91 -26.47
CA ALA A 322 4.47 -2.19 -27.18
C ALA A 322 3.46 -2.23 -28.35
N HIS A 323 2.47 -1.35 -28.34
CA HIS A 323 1.38 -1.31 -29.31
C HIS A 323 1.31 0.02 -30.07
N SER A 324 2.43 0.75 -30.13
CA SER A 324 2.54 2.05 -30.80
C SER A 324 2.01 2.06 -32.23
N SER A 325 2.31 1.03 -33.05
CA SER A 325 1.81 0.96 -34.43
C SER A 325 0.27 0.91 -34.51
N PHE A 326 -0.38 0.15 -33.62
CA PHE A 326 -1.84 0.09 -33.55
C PHE A 326 -2.42 1.43 -33.07
N LEU A 327 -1.77 2.08 -32.12
CA LEU A 327 -2.17 3.39 -31.62
C LEU A 327 -1.98 4.50 -32.66
N GLU A 328 -0.93 4.43 -33.48
CA GLU A 328 -0.68 5.34 -34.59
C GLU A 328 -1.78 5.21 -35.67
N GLU A 329 -2.06 4.00 -36.13
CA GLU A 329 -3.16 3.75 -37.08
C GLU A 329 -4.51 4.16 -36.51
N GLY A 330 -4.76 3.80 -35.24
CA GLY A 330 -5.96 4.20 -34.51
C GLY A 330 -6.10 5.73 -34.41
N PHE A 331 -5.02 6.46 -34.14
CA PHE A 331 -5.04 7.92 -34.10
C PHE A 331 -5.44 8.52 -35.46
N MET A 332 -4.90 8.00 -36.57
CA MET A 332 -5.29 8.45 -37.92
C MET A 332 -6.80 8.28 -38.13
N LEU A 333 -7.35 7.12 -37.75
CA LEU A 333 -8.78 6.83 -37.86
C LEU A 333 -9.63 7.75 -37.00
N LEU A 334 -9.23 7.97 -35.74
CA LEU A 334 -9.95 8.86 -34.83
C LEU A 334 -9.96 10.31 -35.32
N MET A 335 -8.85 10.77 -35.93
CA MET A 335 -8.76 12.09 -36.54
C MET A 335 -9.65 12.21 -37.79
N ASP A 336 -9.61 11.21 -38.67
CA ASP A 336 -10.42 11.17 -39.89
C ASP A 336 -11.92 11.16 -39.59
N GLU A 337 -12.34 10.41 -38.56
CA GLU A 337 -13.74 10.33 -38.12
C GLU A 337 -14.14 11.45 -37.13
N SER A 338 -13.19 12.33 -36.74
CA SER A 338 -13.41 13.38 -35.74
C SER A 338 -14.00 12.87 -34.42
N LEU A 339 -13.52 11.73 -33.93
CA LEU A 339 -13.97 11.09 -32.69
C LEU A 339 -13.35 11.78 -31.46
N ILE A 340 -13.88 12.95 -31.14
CA ILE A 340 -13.38 13.89 -30.11
C ILE A 340 -13.17 13.23 -28.74
N ASP A 341 -14.14 12.45 -28.25
CA ASP A 341 -14.05 11.88 -26.89
C ASP A 341 -12.97 10.80 -26.77
N ASP A 342 -12.69 10.07 -27.84
CA ASP A 342 -11.64 9.06 -27.87
C ASP A 342 -10.25 9.70 -28.07
N LEU A 343 -10.15 10.76 -28.89
CA LEU A 343 -8.94 11.58 -29.00
C LEU A 343 -8.56 12.23 -27.67
N ARG A 344 -9.53 12.82 -26.96
CA ARG A 344 -9.32 13.38 -25.62
C ARG A 344 -8.83 12.31 -24.64
N ARG A 345 -9.40 11.10 -24.72
CA ARG A 345 -8.98 9.95 -23.90
C ARG A 345 -7.53 9.56 -24.20
N MET A 346 -7.19 9.44 -25.49
CA MET A 346 -5.84 9.11 -25.92
C MET A 346 -4.84 10.15 -25.40
N TYR A 347 -5.12 11.44 -25.56
CA TYR A 347 -4.25 12.49 -25.03
C TYR A 347 -4.07 12.39 -23.52
N ARG A 348 -5.16 12.28 -22.75
CA ARG A 348 -5.09 12.11 -21.29
C ARG A 348 -4.21 10.92 -20.87
N LEU A 349 -4.33 9.79 -21.58
CA LEU A 349 -3.52 8.61 -21.31
C LEU A 349 -2.02 8.86 -21.51
N PHE A 350 -1.65 9.56 -22.57
CA PHE A 350 -0.25 9.89 -22.87
C PHE A 350 0.30 10.99 -21.96
N SER A 351 -0.49 11.99 -21.57
CA SER A 351 -0.09 12.98 -20.56
C SER A 351 0.10 12.37 -19.18
N MET A 352 -0.76 11.42 -18.79
CA MET A 352 -0.65 10.71 -17.49
C MET A 352 0.69 9.95 -17.33
N VAL A 353 1.35 9.61 -18.44
CA VAL A 353 2.61 8.85 -18.46
C VAL A 353 3.80 9.67 -18.95
N ASP A 354 3.68 11.02 -18.91
CA ASP A 354 4.68 12.00 -19.34
C ASP A 354 5.16 11.69 -20.78
N SER A 355 4.24 11.62 -21.73
CA SER A 355 4.50 11.27 -23.14
C SER A 355 3.68 12.06 -24.13
N GLU A 356 3.50 13.34 -23.84
CA GLU A 356 2.91 14.32 -24.75
C GLU A 356 3.69 14.38 -26.08
N ASP A 357 5.02 14.23 -26.05
CA ASP A 357 5.89 14.14 -27.23
C ASP A 357 5.45 13.05 -28.22
N TYR A 358 4.83 11.97 -27.72
CA TYR A 358 4.31 10.91 -28.58
C TYR A 358 3.10 11.42 -29.40
N ILE A 359 2.18 12.13 -28.74
CA ILE A 359 1.01 12.72 -29.41
C ILE A 359 1.45 13.79 -30.41
N ASP A 360 2.42 14.62 -30.04
CA ASP A 360 3.01 15.62 -30.93
C ASP A 360 3.53 14.99 -32.23
N ARG A 361 4.32 13.94 -32.09
CA ARG A 361 4.94 13.22 -33.21
C ARG A 361 3.89 12.63 -34.16
N ILE A 362 2.87 11.96 -33.62
CA ILE A 362 1.83 11.33 -34.46
C ILE A 362 0.89 12.37 -35.08
N LEU A 363 0.62 13.46 -34.38
CA LEU A 363 -0.16 14.60 -34.92
C LEU A 363 0.59 15.25 -36.08
N ARG A 364 1.89 15.52 -35.90
CA ARG A 364 2.76 16.04 -36.97
C ARG A 364 2.76 15.12 -38.19
N ALA A 365 2.89 13.81 -37.98
CA ALA A 365 2.85 12.83 -39.06
C ALA A 365 1.49 12.84 -39.80
N TYR A 366 0.38 12.92 -39.07
CA TYR A 366 -0.96 13.04 -39.66
C TYR A 366 -1.10 14.30 -40.51
N ILE A 367 -0.71 15.46 -39.98
CA ILE A 367 -0.81 16.75 -40.70
C ILE A 367 0.05 16.72 -41.96
N LEU A 368 1.28 16.21 -41.88
CA LEU A 368 2.15 16.14 -43.06
C LEU A 368 1.59 15.20 -44.14
N ALA A 369 1.02 14.07 -43.74
CA ALA A 369 0.44 13.11 -44.68
C ALA A 369 -0.84 13.64 -45.36
N LYS A 370 -1.77 14.20 -44.59
CA LYS A 370 -3.04 14.75 -45.11
C LYS A 370 -2.86 16.11 -45.78
N GLY A 371 -1.92 16.92 -45.28
CA GLY A 371 -1.62 18.26 -45.79
C GLY A 371 -1.08 18.24 -47.21
N GLU A 372 -0.24 17.26 -47.57
CA GLU A 372 0.26 17.11 -48.95
C GLU A 372 -0.89 16.82 -49.93
N GLY A 373 -1.85 15.96 -49.56
CA GLY A 373 -3.05 15.71 -50.35
C GLY A 373 -3.96 16.96 -50.43
N ALA A 374 -4.25 17.59 -49.29
CA ALA A 374 -5.10 18.76 -49.21
C ALA A 374 -4.52 19.97 -49.98
N ARG A 375 -3.19 20.09 -50.04
CA ARG A 375 -2.51 21.13 -50.85
C ARG A 375 -2.76 20.92 -52.35
N GLN A 376 -2.74 19.68 -52.83
CA GLN A 376 -2.99 19.36 -54.23
C GLN A 376 -4.47 19.56 -54.60
N GLU A 377 -5.39 19.32 -53.67
CA GLU A 377 -6.83 19.47 -53.84
C GLU A 377 -7.34 20.91 -53.61
N GLY A 378 -6.52 21.78 -52.99
CA GLY A 378 -6.94 23.12 -52.59
C GLY A 378 -7.82 23.17 -51.34
N SER A 379 -7.88 22.09 -50.57
CA SER A 379 -8.69 21.93 -49.34
C SER A 379 -7.90 22.18 -48.04
N LEU A 380 -6.72 22.78 -48.14
CA LEU A 380 -5.81 22.98 -46.99
C LEU A 380 -6.45 23.78 -45.83
N GLN A 381 -7.28 24.78 -46.13
CA GLN A 381 -8.00 25.58 -45.11
C GLN A 381 -9.07 24.76 -44.38
N GLU A 382 -9.74 23.83 -45.07
CA GLU A 382 -10.75 22.95 -44.48
C GLU A 382 -10.09 21.96 -43.52
N LEU A 383 -8.94 21.40 -43.93
CA LEU A 383 -8.11 20.55 -43.07
C LEU A 383 -7.65 21.30 -41.81
N HIS A 384 -7.11 22.52 -41.97
CA HIS A 384 -6.72 23.36 -40.83
C HIS A 384 -7.88 23.60 -39.87
N THR A 385 -9.04 24.01 -40.39
CA THR A 385 -10.23 24.30 -39.56
C THR A 385 -10.73 23.06 -38.80
N SER A 386 -10.65 21.88 -39.44
CA SER A 386 -11.01 20.61 -38.80
C SER A 386 -10.07 20.27 -37.65
N ILE A 387 -8.76 20.35 -37.89
CA ILE A 387 -7.72 20.04 -36.89
C ILE A 387 -7.78 21.05 -35.75
N ASP A 388 -7.93 22.34 -36.06
CA ASP A 388 -8.05 23.40 -35.07
C ASP A 388 -9.28 23.21 -34.15
N LYS A 389 -10.41 22.81 -34.73
CA LYS A 389 -11.60 22.44 -33.97
C LYS A 389 -11.35 21.24 -33.05
N ILE A 390 -10.68 20.20 -33.55
CA ILE A 390 -10.31 19.03 -32.74
C ILE A 390 -9.39 19.47 -31.60
N TRP A 391 -8.38 20.31 -31.88
CA TRP A 391 -7.43 20.80 -30.88
C TRP A 391 -8.12 21.56 -29.75
N HIS A 392 -8.98 22.54 -30.08
CA HIS A 392 -9.77 23.30 -29.10
C HIS A 392 -10.66 22.41 -28.23
N GLN A 393 -11.16 21.29 -28.76
CA GLN A 393 -12.08 20.40 -28.05
C GLN A 393 -11.39 19.28 -27.27
N CYS A 394 -10.21 18.82 -27.70
CA CYS A 394 -9.54 17.64 -27.18
C CYS A 394 -8.37 17.95 -26.25
N PHE A 395 -7.51 18.90 -26.63
CA PHE A 395 -6.15 19.00 -26.04
C PHE A 395 -5.99 20.15 -25.04
N GLY A 396 -7.07 20.87 -24.74
CA GLY A 396 -7.10 21.80 -23.60
C GLY A 396 -6.12 22.96 -23.70
N GLN A 397 -5.83 23.44 -24.91
CA GLN A 397 -4.84 24.49 -25.18
C GLN A 397 -3.40 24.07 -24.83
N ASP A 398 -3.00 22.85 -25.18
CA ASP A 398 -1.59 22.44 -25.14
C ASP A 398 -0.75 23.27 -26.12
N ASP A 399 0.13 24.11 -25.58
CA ASP A 399 1.05 24.99 -26.31
C ASP A 399 1.99 24.23 -27.26
N LEU A 400 2.39 23.00 -26.92
CA LEU A 400 3.26 22.17 -27.75
C LEU A 400 2.53 21.75 -29.03
N LEU A 401 1.32 21.21 -28.88
CA LEU A 401 0.52 20.75 -30.01
C LEU A 401 0.06 21.91 -30.88
N ASP A 402 -0.30 23.05 -30.26
CA ASP A 402 -0.65 24.29 -30.94
C ASP A 402 0.49 24.81 -31.83
N LYS A 403 1.70 24.87 -31.27
CA LYS A 403 2.92 25.19 -32.04
C LYS A 403 3.12 24.22 -33.19
N THR A 404 2.96 22.92 -32.96
CA THR A 404 3.12 21.90 -34.01
C THR A 404 2.10 22.06 -35.13
N ILE A 405 0.84 22.37 -34.82
CA ILE A 405 -0.19 22.65 -35.81
C ILE A 405 0.24 23.85 -36.67
N ARG A 406 0.60 24.98 -36.04
CA ARG A 406 1.08 26.17 -36.75
C ARG A 406 2.27 25.88 -37.65
N ASP A 407 3.34 25.31 -37.10
CA ASP A 407 4.58 25.01 -37.82
C ASP A 407 4.33 24.15 -39.07
N CYS A 408 3.42 23.17 -38.97
CA CYS A 408 3.08 22.31 -40.10
C CYS A 408 2.33 23.06 -41.20
N PHE A 409 1.32 23.86 -40.86
CA PHE A 409 0.51 24.59 -41.83
C PHE A 409 1.26 25.78 -42.46
N GLU A 410 2.09 26.48 -41.69
CA GLU A 410 3.03 27.49 -42.22
C GLU A 410 4.02 26.86 -43.19
N GLY A 411 4.51 25.65 -42.91
CA GLY A 411 5.34 24.87 -43.82
C GLY A 411 4.66 24.55 -45.16
N PHE A 412 3.33 24.45 -45.18
CA PHE A 412 2.53 24.30 -46.41
C PHE A 412 2.21 25.64 -47.10
N GLY A 413 2.57 26.78 -46.49
CA GLY A 413 2.31 28.13 -46.98
C GLY A 413 0.96 28.71 -46.55
N LEU A 414 0.28 28.11 -45.57
CA LEU A 414 -0.94 28.66 -45.00
C LEU A 414 -0.58 29.63 -43.86
N HIS A 415 -1.03 30.88 -43.96
CA HIS A 415 -0.86 31.85 -42.87
C HIS A 415 -1.89 31.55 -41.77
N VAL A 416 -1.41 31.13 -40.60
CA VAL A 416 -2.22 30.88 -39.42
C VAL A 416 -2.08 32.10 -38.49
N PRO A 417 -3.15 32.86 -38.20
CA PRO A 417 -3.09 33.95 -37.23
C PRO A 417 -2.72 33.40 -35.85
N GLY A 418 -1.61 33.86 -35.27
CA GLY A 418 -1.17 33.41 -33.95
C GLY A 418 -1.76 34.28 -32.85
N GLU A 419 -2.57 33.72 -31.94
CA GLU A 419 -3.08 34.46 -30.76
C GLU A 419 -1.95 35.02 -29.87
N PHE A 420 -0.77 34.41 -29.89
CA PHE A 420 0.40 34.85 -29.12
C PHE A 420 1.39 35.73 -29.89
N SER A 421 1.28 35.83 -31.21
CA SER A 421 2.16 36.71 -31.98
C SER A 421 1.79 38.19 -31.79
N ASP A 422 0.52 38.46 -31.44
CA ASP A 422 0.01 39.82 -31.26
C ASP A 422 0.30 40.42 -29.88
N GLN A 423 0.71 39.62 -28.88
CA GLN A 423 1.03 40.13 -27.54
C GLN A 423 2.46 40.64 -27.39
N LEU A 424 3.37 40.34 -28.33
CA LEU A 424 4.78 40.74 -28.25
C LEU A 424 5.13 42.04 -29.00
N GLN A 425 4.14 42.77 -29.54
CA GLN A 425 4.36 44.05 -30.23
C GLN A 425 4.02 45.30 -29.40
N TRP A 426 3.78 45.19 -28.09
CA TRP A 426 3.53 46.35 -27.21
C TRP A 426 4.67 46.59 -26.21
N ILE A 427 5.92 46.44 -26.65
CA ILE A 427 7.08 46.89 -25.89
C ILE A 427 7.92 47.76 -26.81
N ASP A 428 7.98 49.04 -26.43
CA ASP A 428 8.91 50.09 -26.85
C ASP A 428 8.62 50.80 -28.19
N ASP A 429 7.65 51.71 -28.16
CA ASP A 429 7.67 52.97 -28.93
C ASP A 429 7.08 54.15 -28.11
N ASP A 430 7.20 54.09 -26.77
CA ASP A 430 7.01 55.25 -25.88
C ASP A 430 8.39 55.76 -25.46
N ASP A 431 9.09 56.44 -26.37
CA ASP A 431 10.17 57.38 -26.05
C ASP A 431 10.36 58.34 -27.24
N ASP A 432 9.27 59.01 -27.60
CA ASP A 432 9.31 60.26 -28.37
C ASP A 432 9.08 61.44 -27.43
N GLU A 433 9.99 62.41 -27.56
CA GLU A 433 9.84 63.84 -27.30
C GLU A 433 10.14 64.39 -25.88
N ASP A 434 11.36 64.97 -25.81
CA ASP A 434 11.72 66.33 -25.34
C ASP A 434 11.47 66.77 -23.87
#